data_AF-A0A2N8Z939-F1
#
_entry.id   AF-A0A2N8Z939-F1
#
_cell.length_a   1.000
_cell.length_b   1.000
_cell.length_c   1.000
_cell.angle_alpha   90.00
_cell.angle_beta   90.00
_cell.angle_gamma   90.00
#
_symmetry.space_group_name_H-M   'P 1'
#
loop_
_entity.id
_entity.type
_entity.pdbx_description
1 polymer ?
#
loop_
_entity_poly.entity_id
_entity_poly.type
_entity_poly.pdbx_seq_one_letter_code
_entity_poly.pdbx_strand_id
1 'polypeptide(L)'
;MPNFKTDYSNQNMFVPIIIDEQLIPGTIEYAISHIVDNHLDLSPFDAHYHNDKNGAAAYPPSIMLKVIFYAYSLGMLTSRRIERACINNVTFMCLSGDERPHFTTIAAFIAQMKDTIEPLFTQVLMICDEQGLIGRNMFAIDGCKISSNASKEWSGTHEELRRKKEKLQRASQRIIERHQSQDSLPNEVIEQDLRQKQKLDSSADKIGSFLASTKDKLGSSKKPVKSNITDNDSAKMTTSKGTIQGYNGIAITDDKHQIILHSQVWGSVGEQQTLKPAVLALKEQLEKLPNSSKRTTKFTADSGFHSKTNLKFLSETPYDCYIADTGFRSRNPLFQNSETYQTEQAKKRKKRSKTGKTCYSISMFESTKTT
;
A
#
# COMPACT_ATOMS: atom_id res chain seq x y z
N MET A 1 -6.06 16.34 52.49
CA MET A 1 -5.64 15.55 51.32
C MET A 1 -6.84 15.41 50.38
N PRO A 2 -6.65 15.43 49.06
CA PRO A 2 -7.75 15.20 48.12
C PRO A 2 -8.29 13.76 48.25
N ASN A 3 -9.62 13.62 48.24
CA ASN A 3 -10.32 12.34 48.33
C ASN A 3 -10.71 11.86 46.93
N PHE A 4 -9.86 11.03 46.32
CA PHE A 4 -10.11 10.47 44.99
C PHE A 4 -10.98 9.21 45.06
N LYS A 5 -11.67 8.90 43.96
CA LYS A 5 -12.34 7.60 43.81
C LYS A 5 -11.29 6.48 43.77
N THR A 6 -11.61 5.34 44.37
CA THR A 6 -10.79 4.14 44.29
C THR A 6 -10.65 3.69 42.83
N ASP A 7 -9.43 3.39 42.42
CA ASP A 7 -9.12 2.81 41.11
C ASP A 7 -9.35 1.29 41.14
N TYR A 8 -10.24 0.80 40.28
CA TYR A 8 -10.58 -0.61 40.13
C TYR A 8 -10.08 -1.21 38.80
N SER A 9 -9.11 -0.58 38.14
CA SER A 9 -8.60 -1.00 36.82
C SER A 9 -8.02 -2.43 36.77
N ASN A 10 -7.79 -3.08 37.91
CA ASN A 10 -7.30 -4.45 38.04
C ASN A 10 -8.40 -5.50 38.30
N GLN A 11 -9.68 -5.11 38.32
CA GLN A 11 -10.80 -6.02 38.57
C GLN A 11 -11.32 -6.64 37.26
N ASN A 12 -11.66 -7.94 37.30
CA ASN A 12 -12.37 -8.60 36.20
C ASN A 12 -13.85 -8.19 36.17
N MET A 13 -14.36 -7.91 34.97
CA MET A 13 -15.76 -7.53 34.75
C MET A 13 -16.37 -8.43 33.67
N PHE A 14 -17.57 -8.95 33.93
CA PHE A 14 -18.40 -9.58 32.91
C PHE A 14 -19.29 -8.51 32.28
N VAL A 15 -19.23 -8.38 30.95
CA VAL A 15 -20.05 -7.43 30.19
C VAL A 15 -20.98 -8.24 29.29
N PRO A 16 -22.30 -8.20 29.50
CA PRO A 16 -23.24 -8.76 28.54
C PRO A 16 -23.22 -7.91 27.27
N ILE A 17 -22.98 -8.53 26.11
CA ILE A 17 -22.96 -7.85 24.81
C ILE A 17 -24.24 -8.22 24.06
N ILE A 18 -25.08 -7.23 23.79
CA ILE A 18 -26.24 -7.37 22.91
C ILE A 18 -25.80 -6.85 21.54
N ILE A 19 -25.51 -7.78 20.61
CA ILE A 19 -24.88 -7.49 19.31
C ILE A 19 -25.67 -6.43 18.53
N ASP A 20 -26.99 -6.58 18.45
CA ASP A 20 -27.88 -5.70 17.68
C ASP A 20 -27.94 -4.27 18.25
N GLU A 21 -27.61 -4.09 19.54
CA GLU A 21 -27.60 -2.77 20.19
C GLU A 21 -26.22 -2.08 20.14
N GLN A 22 -25.15 -2.81 19.79
CA GLN A 22 -23.81 -2.23 19.74
C GLN A 22 -23.52 -1.47 18.44
N LEU A 23 -24.20 -1.80 17.35
CA LEU A 23 -24.02 -1.12 16.07
C LEU A 23 -25.01 0.06 15.99
N ILE A 24 -24.52 1.24 16.38
CA ILE A 24 -25.36 2.44 16.49
C ILE A 24 -25.52 3.12 15.11
N PRO A 25 -26.75 3.43 14.66
CA PRO A 25 -26.97 4.18 13.43
C PRO A 25 -26.18 5.50 13.39
N GLY A 26 -25.51 5.76 12.26
CA GLY A 26 -24.66 6.93 12.07
C GLY A 26 -23.17 6.69 12.36
N THR A 27 -22.79 5.54 12.92
CA THR A 27 -21.38 5.13 13.02
C THR A 27 -20.91 4.38 11.77
N ILE A 28 -19.59 4.29 11.60
CA ILE A 28 -18.99 3.65 10.42
C ILE A 28 -19.18 2.13 10.43
N GLU A 29 -19.10 1.49 11.59
CA GLU A 29 -19.35 0.05 11.77
C GLU A 29 -20.80 -0.32 11.41
N TYR A 30 -21.77 0.53 11.77
CA TYR A 30 -23.16 0.34 11.36
C TYR A 30 -23.30 0.49 9.84
N ALA A 31 -22.72 1.55 9.26
CA ALA A 31 -22.78 1.77 7.81
C ALA A 31 -22.17 0.60 7.03
N ILE A 32 -21.02 0.08 7.47
CA ILE A 32 -20.37 -1.09 6.87
C ILE A 32 -21.28 -2.32 6.97
N SER A 33 -21.81 -2.65 8.16
CA SER A 33 -22.70 -3.80 8.31
C SER A 33 -23.94 -3.66 7.45
N HIS A 34 -24.62 -2.51 7.51
CA HIS A 34 -25.84 -2.26 6.78
C HIS A 34 -25.65 -2.35 5.27
N ILE A 35 -24.57 -1.77 4.72
CA ILE A 35 -24.26 -1.84 3.29
C ILE A 35 -23.96 -3.27 2.87
N VAL A 36 -23.09 -3.97 3.61
CA VAL A 36 -22.70 -5.35 3.27
C VAL A 36 -23.90 -6.31 3.33
N ASP A 37 -24.79 -6.15 4.30
CA ASP A 37 -25.93 -7.07 4.48
C ASP A 37 -27.09 -6.81 3.51
N ASN A 38 -27.33 -5.55 3.15
CA ASN A 38 -28.59 -5.16 2.48
C ASN A 38 -28.41 -4.65 1.05
N HIS A 39 -27.20 -4.23 0.66
CA HIS A 39 -26.99 -3.53 -0.62
C HIS A 39 -25.93 -4.16 -1.52
N LEU A 40 -25.05 -5.02 -0.99
CA LEU A 40 -24.02 -5.69 -1.78
C LEU A 40 -24.46 -7.10 -2.18
N ASP A 41 -24.39 -7.39 -3.47
CA ASP A 41 -24.46 -8.75 -4.00
C ASP A 41 -23.12 -9.46 -3.77
N LEU A 42 -23.14 -10.42 -2.84
CA LEU A 42 -22.00 -11.24 -2.46
C LEU A 42 -21.98 -12.61 -3.16
N SER A 43 -22.95 -12.91 -4.02
CA SER A 43 -23.00 -14.18 -4.76
C SER A 43 -21.73 -14.52 -5.57
N PRO A 44 -20.95 -13.55 -6.09
CA PRO A 44 -19.68 -13.87 -6.73
C PRO A 44 -18.67 -14.57 -5.81
N PHE A 45 -18.79 -14.39 -4.49
CA PHE A 45 -17.94 -15.05 -3.51
C PHE A 45 -18.29 -16.52 -3.31
N ASP A 46 -19.54 -16.92 -3.54
CA ASP A 46 -19.99 -18.31 -3.34
C ASP A 46 -19.24 -19.30 -4.21
N ALA A 47 -18.81 -18.86 -5.41
CA ALA A 47 -18.00 -19.66 -6.33
C ALA A 47 -16.63 -20.07 -5.76
N HIS A 48 -16.14 -19.37 -4.72
CA HIS A 48 -14.89 -19.71 -4.04
C HIS A 48 -15.02 -20.82 -3.00
N TYR A 49 -16.25 -21.20 -2.64
CA TYR A 49 -16.51 -22.18 -1.60
C TYR A 49 -16.94 -23.51 -2.20
N HIS A 50 -16.20 -24.56 -1.84
CA HIS A 50 -16.57 -25.94 -2.11
C HIS A 50 -17.11 -26.56 -0.83
N ASN A 51 -18.39 -26.35 -0.58
CA ASN A 51 -19.07 -26.87 0.60
C ASN A 51 -19.34 -28.37 0.42
N ASP A 52 -18.32 -29.20 0.62
CA ASP A 52 -18.54 -30.61 0.90
C ASP A 52 -19.02 -30.78 2.36
N LYS A 53 -19.62 -31.94 2.68
CA LYS A 53 -20.01 -32.23 4.07
C LYS A 53 -18.80 -32.62 4.95
N ASN A 54 -17.59 -32.57 4.41
CA ASN A 54 -16.38 -33.15 5.00
C ASN A 54 -15.34 -32.04 5.26
N GLY A 55 -15.51 -31.28 6.32
CA GLY A 55 -14.55 -30.24 6.68
C GLY A 55 -15.10 -29.29 7.73
N ALA A 56 -14.29 -28.30 8.11
CA ALA A 56 -14.78 -27.19 8.90
C ALA A 56 -15.71 -26.31 8.06
N ALA A 57 -16.79 -25.82 8.65
CA ALA A 57 -17.69 -24.89 7.99
C ALA A 57 -16.94 -23.61 7.55
N ALA A 58 -17.29 -23.11 6.38
CA ALA A 58 -16.73 -21.87 5.85
C ALA A 58 -17.30 -20.64 6.55
N TYR A 59 -16.48 -19.60 6.71
CA TYR A 59 -16.96 -18.29 7.15
C TYR A 59 -17.74 -17.60 6.03
N PRO A 60 -18.93 -17.06 6.30
CA PRO A 60 -19.68 -16.25 5.36
C PRO A 60 -18.86 -15.06 4.83
N PRO A 61 -18.92 -14.74 3.51
CA PRO A 61 -18.26 -13.57 2.94
C PRO A 61 -18.66 -12.26 3.62
N SER A 62 -19.92 -12.12 4.04
CA SER A 62 -20.41 -10.92 4.74
C SER A 62 -19.65 -10.65 6.04
N ILE A 63 -19.44 -11.67 6.87
CA ILE A 63 -18.64 -11.56 8.11
C ILE A 63 -17.21 -11.13 7.80
N MET A 64 -16.58 -11.79 6.81
CA MET A 64 -15.20 -11.47 6.41
C MET A 64 -15.07 -10.03 5.91
N LEU A 65 -15.97 -9.58 5.04
CA LEU A 65 -15.97 -8.22 4.49
C LEU A 65 -16.17 -7.17 5.59
N LYS A 66 -17.14 -7.36 6.50
CA LYS A 66 -17.40 -6.42 7.60
C LYS A 66 -16.17 -6.19 8.46
N VAL A 67 -15.53 -7.26 8.94
CA VAL A 67 -14.34 -7.13 9.81
C VAL A 67 -13.14 -6.56 9.06
N ILE A 68 -12.96 -6.91 7.78
CA ILE A 68 -11.85 -6.40 6.96
C ILE A 68 -12.03 -4.90 6.68
N PHE A 69 -13.22 -4.49 6.21
CA PHE A 69 -13.50 -3.08 5.91
C PHE A 69 -13.44 -2.20 7.16
N TYR A 70 -14.01 -2.67 8.27
CA TYR A 70 -13.93 -1.92 9.52
C TYR A 70 -12.49 -1.82 10.02
N ALA A 71 -11.71 -2.91 9.97
CA ALA A 71 -10.28 -2.87 10.28
C ALA A 71 -9.51 -1.87 9.42
N TYR A 72 -9.76 -1.83 8.11
CA TYR A 72 -9.09 -0.90 7.21
C TYR A 72 -9.45 0.55 7.50
N SER A 73 -10.70 0.83 7.87
CA SER A 73 -11.12 2.17 8.31
C SER A 73 -10.35 2.67 9.54
N LEU A 74 -9.90 1.75 10.40
CA LEU A 74 -9.08 2.02 11.59
C LEU A 74 -7.56 1.95 11.31
N GLY A 75 -7.12 1.74 10.06
CA GLY A 75 -5.71 1.55 9.72
C GLY A 75 -5.12 0.22 10.20
N MET A 76 -5.95 -0.79 10.46
CA MET A 76 -5.55 -2.14 10.88
C MET A 76 -5.39 -3.06 9.66
N LEU A 77 -4.21 -3.02 9.02
CA LEU A 77 -3.99 -3.69 7.74
C LEU A 77 -3.52 -5.14 7.82
N THR A 78 -3.13 -5.64 9.00
CA THR A 78 -2.55 -7.00 9.11
C THR A 78 -3.58 -8.01 9.61
N SER A 79 -3.68 -9.16 8.96
CA SER A 79 -4.66 -10.19 9.33
C SER A 79 -4.57 -10.64 10.79
N ARG A 80 -3.37 -10.64 11.38
CA ARG A 80 -3.16 -10.93 12.82
C ARG A 80 -3.73 -9.86 13.74
N ARG A 81 -3.70 -8.59 13.33
CA ARG A 81 -4.35 -7.51 14.09
C ARG A 81 -5.87 -7.63 13.99
N ILE A 82 -6.39 -8.02 12.83
CA ILE A 82 -7.83 -8.25 12.63
C ILE A 82 -8.31 -9.42 13.48
N GLU A 83 -7.63 -10.57 13.43
CA GLU A 83 -7.90 -11.73 14.29
C GLU A 83 -7.93 -11.36 15.77
N ARG A 84 -6.89 -10.65 16.26
CA ARG A 84 -6.86 -10.16 17.65
C ARG A 84 -8.00 -9.21 17.98
N ALA A 85 -8.47 -8.43 17.01
CA ALA A 85 -9.61 -7.53 17.20
C ALA A 85 -10.90 -8.34 17.35
N CYS A 86 -11.12 -9.36 16.53
CA CYS A 86 -12.26 -10.28 16.68
C CYS A 86 -12.29 -10.98 18.05
N ILE A 87 -11.13 -11.17 18.70
CA ILE A 87 -11.04 -11.78 20.03
C ILE A 87 -11.25 -10.78 21.19
N ASN A 88 -10.80 -9.52 21.04
CA ASN A 88 -10.67 -8.60 22.18
C ASN A 88 -11.47 -7.31 22.05
N ASN A 89 -12.08 -7.03 20.89
CA ASN A 89 -12.80 -5.78 20.63
C ASN A 89 -14.28 -6.06 20.40
N VAL A 90 -15.13 -5.46 21.26
CA VAL A 90 -16.59 -5.66 21.24
C VAL A 90 -17.21 -5.32 19.89
N THR A 91 -16.79 -4.25 19.22
CA THR A 91 -17.32 -3.88 17.90
C THR A 91 -16.99 -4.95 16.86
N PHE A 92 -15.78 -5.52 16.89
CA PHE A 92 -15.42 -6.61 15.98
C PHE A 92 -16.19 -7.89 16.29
N MET A 93 -16.39 -8.22 17.57
CA MET A 93 -17.26 -9.33 17.98
C MET A 93 -18.68 -9.13 17.44
N CYS A 94 -19.21 -7.89 17.48
CA CYS A 94 -20.55 -7.61 16.97
C CYS A 94 -20.61 -7.74 15.44
N LEU A 95 -19.62 -7.20 14.73
CA LEU A 95 -19.53 -7.31 13.27
C LEU A 95 -19.33 -8.75 12.78
N SER A 96 -18.65 -9.59 13.56
CA SER A 96 -18.41 -10.99 13.23
C SER A 96 -19.46 -11.96 13.78
N GLY A 97 -20.36 -11.52 14.66
CA GLY A 97 -21.27 -12.43 15.37
C GLY A 97 -20.55 -13.33 16.39
N ASP A 98 -19.49 -12.82 17.03
CA ASP A 98 -18.52 -13.53 17.88
C ASP A 98 -17.73 -14.64 17.17
N GLU A 99 -17.79 -14.69 15.84
CA GLU A 99 -16.87 -15.51 15.05
C GLU A 99 -15.44 -14.96 15.13
N ARG A 100 -14.48 -15.87 15.15
CA ARG A 100 -13.04 -15.54 15.33
C ARG A 100 -12.20 -16.13 14.20
N PRO A 101 -12.30 -15.57 12.97
CA PRO A 101 -11.51 -16.05 11.84
C PRO A 101 -10.00 -15.95 12.14
N HIS A 102 -9.30 -17.07 12.01
CA HIS A 102 -7.85 -17.11 12.18
C HIS A 102 -7.16 -16.24 11.11
N PHE A 103 -5.98 -15.69 11.42
CA PHE A 103 -5.30 -14.77 10.52
C PHE A 103 -5.00 -15.36 9.14
N THR A 104 -4.80 -16.68 9.05
CA THR A 104 -4.59 -17.38 7.77
C THR A 104 -5.83 -17.37 6.90
N THR A 105 -7.02 -17.51 7.49
CA THR A 105 -8.30 -17.47 6.79
C THR A 105 -8.58 -16.08 6.25
N ILE A 106 -8.33 -15.04 7.06
CA ILE A 106 -8.44 -13.64 6.63
C ILE A 106 -7.48 -13.34 5.49
N ALA A 107 -6.22 -13.77 5.60
CA ALA A 107 -5.22 -13.57 4.54
C ALA A 107 -5.59 -14.30 3.25
N ALA A 108 -6.08 -15.55 3.35
CA ALA A 108 -6.51 -16.34 2.19
C ALA A 108 -7.71 -15.70 1.50
N PHE A 109 -8.71 -15.24 2.27
CA PHE A 109 -9.87 -14.53 1.73
C PHE A 109 -9.44 -13.29 0.94
N ILE A 110 -8.65 -12.40 1.55
CA ILE A 110 -8.15 -11.18 0.87
C ILE A 110 -7.37 -11.52 -0.40
N ALA A 111 -6.54 -12.56 -0.38
CA ALA A 111 -5.75 -12.96 -1.54
C ALA A 111 -6.62 -13.46 -2.72
N GLN A 112 -7.79 -14.04 -2.44
CA GLN A 112 -8.73 -14.53 -3.43
C GLN A 112 -9.65 -13.43 -3.99
N MET A 113 -9.76 -12.27 -3.33
CA MET A 113 -10.63 -11.16 -3.73
C MET A 113 -10.26 -10.47 -5.06
N LYS A 114 -9.13 -10.83 -5.68
CA LYS A 114 -8.57 -10.09 -6.82
C LYS A 114 -9.59 -9.84 -7.93
N ASP A 115 -10.38 -10.86 -8.27
CA ASP A 115 -11.33 -10.78 -9.39
C ASP A 115 -12.74 -10.34 -8.95
N THR A 116 -13.05 -10.39 -7.64
CA THR A 116 -14.37 -10.03 -7.08
C THR A 116 -14.43 -8.62 -6.50
N ILE A 117 -13.28 -8.02 -6.14
CA ILE A 117 -13.24 -6.70 -5.51
C ILE A 117 -13.66 -5.56 -6.45
N GLU A 118 -13.33 -5.63 -7.74
CA GLU A 118 -13.68 -4.57 -8.70
C GLU A 118 -15.20 -4.50 -8.96
N PRO A 119 -15.91 -5.62 -9.22
CA PRO A 119 -17.37 -5.62 -9.23
C PRO A 119 -17.98 -5.10 -7.92
N LEU A 120 -17.47 -5.54 -6.77
CA LEU A 120 -17.97 -5.10 -5.47
C LEU A 120 -17.78 -3.59 -5.25
N PHE A 121 -16.62 -3.05 -5.63
CA PHE A 121 -16.34 -1.63 -5.57
C PHE A 121 -17.29 -0.82 -6.47
N THR A 122 -17.62 -1.35 -7.64
CA THR A 122 -18.60 -0.73 -8.55
C THR A 122 -19.97 -0.64 -7.89
N GLN A 123 -20.44 -1.68 -7.21
CA GLN A 123 -21.70 -1.64 -6.46
C GLN A 123 -21.69 -0.56 -5.37
N VAL A 124 -20.58 -0.43 -4.62
CA VAL A 124 -20.43 0.65 -3.63
C VAL A 124 -20.54 2.03 -4.28
N LEU A 125 -19.96 2.23 -5.46
CA LEU A 125 -20.10 3.50 -6.18
C LEU A 125 -21.52 3.75 -6.68
N MET A 126 -22.25 2.71 -7.11
CA MET A 126 -23.67 2.83 -7.49
C MET A 126 -24.52 3.30 -6.30
N ILE A 127 -24.30 2.72 -5.11
CA ILE A 127 -24.98 3.15 -3.88
C ILE A 127 -24.65 4.62 -3.58
N CYS A 128 -23.36 4.99 -3.62
CA CYS A 128 -22.94 6.37 -3.42
C CYS A 128 -23.58 7.33 -4.45
N ASP A 129 -23.75 6.87 -5.68
CA ASP A 129 -24.36 7.66 -6.75
C ASP A 129 -25.85 7.90 -6.53
N GLU A 130 -26.59 6.86 -6.18
CA GLU A 130 -28.02 6.92 -5.87
C GLU A 130 -28.32 7.80 -4.67
N GLN A 131 -27.44 7.77 -3.66
CA GLN A 131 -27.49 8.66 -2.50
C GLN A 131 -27.03 10.09 -2.81
N GLY A 132 -26.64 10.37 -4.06
CA GLY A 132 -26.20 11.68 -4.50
C GLY A 132 -24.87 12.13 -3.90
N LEU A 133 -24.00 11.21 -3.46
CA LEU A 133 -22.71 11.52 -2.86
C LEU A 133 -21.64 11.87 -3.91
N ILE A 134 -21.87 11.54 -5.18
CA ILE A 134 -20.96 11.82 -6.29
C ILE A 134 -21.44 13.06 -7.05
N GLY A 135 -20.72 14.18 -6.92
CA GLY A 135 -21.10 15.47 -7.49
C GLY A 135 -20.85 15.64 -8.99
N ARG A 136 -19.78 15.03 -9.51
CA ARG A 136 -19.32 15.13 -10.90
C ARG A 136 -19.03 16.57 -11.36
N ASN A 137 -18.68 17.48 -10.44
CA ASN A 137 -18.30 18.84 -10.81
C ASN A 137 -16.82 18.92 -11.16
N MET A 138 -15.98 18.23 -10.38
CA MET A 138 -14.55 18.11 -10.64
C MET A 138 -14.03 16.73 -10.24
N PHE A 139 -13.18 16.17 -11.08
CA PHE A 139 -12.38 15.00 -10.77
C PHE A 139 -10.91 15.38 -10.58
N ALA A 140 -10.28 14.87 -9.52
CA ALA A 140 -8.87 15.08 -9.23
C ALA A 140 -8.12 13.75 -9.22
N ILE A 141 -7.04 13.65 -9.99
CA ILE A 141 -6.13 12.51 -10.00
C ILE A 141 -4.89 12.81 -9.16
N ASP A 142 -4.57 11.91 -8.24
CA ASP A 142 -3.37 12.00 -7.40
C ASP A 142 -2.67 10.63 -7.30
N GLY A 143 -1.36 10.67 -7.09
CA GLY A 143 -0.48 9.51 -7.01
C GLY A 143 0.22 9.41 -5.66
N CYS A 144 0.26 8.21 -5.10
CA CYS A 144 1.05 7.91 -3.91
C CYS A 144 1.96 6.69 -4.13
N LYS A 145 3.14 6.71 -3.51
CA LYS A 145 4.09 5.61 -3.58
C LYS A 145 3.82 4.62 -2.44
N ILE A 146 3.49 3.39 -2.81
CA ILE A 146 3.16 2.31 -1.89
C ILE A 146 4.27 1.26 -1.96
N SER A 147 4.72 0.73 -0.82
CA SER A 147 5.73 -0.32 -0.79
C SER A 147 5.12 -1.66 -1.16
N SER A 148 5.86 -2.49 -1.91
CA SER A 148 5.49 -3.88 -2.15
C SER A 148 6.07 -4.78 -1.06
N ASN A 149 5.56 -6.01 -0.97
CA ASN A 149 6.14 -7.06 -0.14
C ASN A 149 7.36 -7.72 -0.83
N ALA A 150 8.27 -6.89 -1.37
CA ALA A 150 9.47 -7.35 -2.06
C ALA A 150 10.69 -6.51 -1.69
N SER A 151 11.83 -7.17 -1.48
CA SER A 151 13.07 -6.47 -1.19
C SER A 151 13.71 -5.90 -2.47
N LYS A 152 14.13 -4.63 -2.41
CA LYS A 152 14.86 -3.92 -3.47
C LYS A 152 16.24 -4.52 -3.79
N GLU A 153 16.74 -5.43 -2.96
CA GLU A 153 18.00 -6.16 -3.17
C GLU A 153 17.88 -7.23 -4.26
N TRP A 154 16.66 -7.72 -4.49
CA TRP A 154 16.32 -8.67 -5.55
C TRP A 154 15.88 -7.98 -6.84
N SER A 155 16.12 -6.67 -6.95
CA SER A 155 15.79 -5.88 -8.14
C SER A 155 17.02 -5.63 -9.01
N GLY A 156 16.92 -5.90 -10.30
CA GLY A 156 17.95 -5.62 -11.30
C GLY A 156 17.46 -5.88 -12.72
N THR A 157 18.19 -5.40 -13.72
CA THR A 157 18.00 -5.88 -15.11
C THR A 157 18.44 -7.34 -15.22
N HIS A 158 18.04 -8.08 -16.26
CA HIS A 158 18.50 -9.46 -16.42
C HIS A 158 20.02 -9.57 -16.48
N GLU A 159 20.69 -8.59 -17.06
CA GLU A 159 22.15 -8.51 -17.08
C GLU A 159 22.73 -8.31 -15.67
N GLU A 160 22.21 -7.35 -14.88
CA GLU A 160 22.62 -7.13 -13.49
C GLU A 160 22.39 -8.39 -12.64
N LEU A 161 21.26 -9.08 -12.84
CA LEU A 161 20.93 -10.32 -12.15
C LEU A 161 21.85 -11.47 -12.56
N ARG A 162 22.19 -11.61 -13.85
CA ARG A 162 23.15 -12.61 -14.32
C ARG A 162 24.53 -12.40 -13.67
N ARG A 163 25.02 -11.16 -13.67
CA ARG A 163 26.27 -10.80 -12.97
C ARG A 163 26.19 -11.07 -11.46
N LYS A 164 25.04 -10.81 -10.83
CA LYS A 164 24.81 -11.13 -9.41
C LYS A 164 24.87 -12.63 -9.15
N LYS A 165 24.22 -13.45 -9.99
CA LYS A 165 24.27 -14.92 -9.93
C LYS A 165 25.71 -15.42 -10.00
N GLU A 166 26.47 -14.97 -11.00
CA GLU A 166 27.88 -15.36 -11.17
C GLU A 166 28.75 -14.95 -9.97
N LYS A 167 28.48 -13.78 -9.37
CA LYS A 167 29.19 -13.33 -8.17
C LYS A 167 28.88 -14.20 -6.95
N LEU A 168 27.62 -14.60 -6.78
CA LEU A 168 27.21 -15.51 -5.70
C LEU A 168 27.84 -16.90 -5.88
N GLN A 169 27.82 -17.44 -7.10
CA GLN A 169 28.46 -18.72 -7.42
C GLN A 169 29.98 -18.68 -7.17
N ARG A 170 30.65 -17.59 -7.57
CA ARG A 170 32.08 -17.39 -7.26
C ARG A 170 32.35 -17.30 -5.76
N ALA A 171 31.49 -16.64 -5.00
CA ALA A 171 31.62 -16.56 -3.55
C ALA A 171 31.42 -17.94 -2.89
N SER A 172 30.45 -18.73 -3.36
CA SER A 172 30.24 -20.12 -2.93
C SER A 172 31.46 -20.99 -3.22
N GLN A 173 32.03 -20.89 -4.43
CA GLN A 173 33.23 -21.63 -4.81
C GLN A 173 34.44 -21.29 -3.93
N ARG A 174 34.64 -20.01 -3.59
CA ARG A 174 35.73 -19.59 -2.69
C ARG A 174 35.61 -20.17 -1.29
N ILE A 175 34.40 -20.43 -0.80
CA ILE A 175 34.20 -21.11 0.49
C ILE A 175 34.69 -22.56 0.39
N ILE A 176 34.40 -23.26 -0.71
CA ILE A 176 34.90 -24.61 -0.96
C ILE A 176 36.44 -24.63 -1.06
N GLU A 177 37.02 -23.71 -1.83
CA GLU A 177 38.48 -23.59 -1.98
C GLU A 177 39.18 -23.29 -0.65
N ARG A 178 38.58 -22.43 0.18
CA ARG A 178 39.06 -22.15 1.53
C ARG A 178 39.02 -23.40 2.42
N HIS A 179 37.94 -24.18 2.36
CA HIS A 179 37.89 -25.46 3.07
C HIS A 179 38.98 -26.42 2.62
N GLN A 180 39.12 -26.63 1.31
CA GLN A 180 40.11 -27.56 0.74
C GLN A 180 41.56 -27.17 1.07
N SER A 181 41.84 -25.88 1.31
CA SER A 181 43.17 -25.39 1.67
C SER A 181 43.44 -25.37 3.19
N GLN A 182 42.42 -25.62 4.03
CA GLN A 182 42.52 -25.55 5.48
C GLN A 182 41.93 -26.83 6.12
N ASP A 183 42.59 -27.96 5.90
CA ASP A 183 42.21 -29.30 6.42
C ASP A 183 42.22 -29.42 7.96
N SER A 184 42.60 -28.36 8.69
CA SER A 184 42.75 -28.34 10.15
C SER A 184 41.78 -27.39 10.88
N LEU A 185 40.74 -26.88 10.21
CA LEU A 185 39.77 -25.99 10.84
C LEU A 185 38.87 -26.70 11.86
N PRO A 186 38.46 -26.02 12.95
CA PRO A 186 37.46 -26.54 13.88
C PRO A 186 36.10 -26.79 13.19
N ASN A 187 35.39 -27.85 13.62
CA ASN A 187 34.08 -28.25 13.08
C ASN A 187 33.04 -27.12 13.05
N GLU A 188 33.05 -26.21 14.04
CA GLU A 188 32.12 -25.06 14.11
C GLU A 188 32.29 -24.09 12.94
N VAL A 189 33.53 -23.86 12.50
CA VAL A 189 33.83 -23.01 11.34
C VAL A 189 33.35 -23.68 10.05
N ILE A 190 33.48 -25.01 9.98
CA ILE A 190 32.99 -25.82 8.85
C ILE A 190 31.47 -25.74 8.75
N GLU A 191 30.74 -25.90 9.85
CA GLU A 191 29.29 -25.75 9.84
C GLU A 191 28.83 -24.35 9.42
N GLN A 192 29.51 -23.30 9.92
CA GLN A 192 29.17 -21.92 9.58
C GLN A 192 29.37 -21.66 8.08
N ASP A 193 30.50 -22.08 7.53
CA ASP A 193 30.83 -21.90 6.11
C ASP A 193 29.90 -22.74 5.21
N LEU A 194 29.54 -23.96 5.60
CA LEU A 194 28.53 -24.77 4.89
C LEU A 194 27.15 -24.09 4.89
N ARG A 195 26.71 -23.52 6.02
CA ARG A 195 25.45 -22.75 6.08
C ARG A 195 25.53 -21.50 5.20
N GLN A 196 26.67 -20.82 5.17
CA GLN A 196 26.87 -19.64 4.31
C GLN A 196 26.85 -20.02 2.84
N LYS A 197 27.53 -21.10 2.46
CA LYS A 197 27.52 -21.67 1.11
C LYS A 197 26.09 -22.00 0.66
N GLN A 198 25.34 -22.75 1.46
CA GLN A 198 23.95 -23.10 1.17
C GLN A 198 23.07 -21.86 0.93
N LYS A 199 23.25 -20.79 1.73
CA LYS A 199 22.55 -19.51 1.51
C LYS A 199 22.92 -18.84 0.20
N LEU A 200 24.20 -18.85 -0.17
CA LEU A 200 24.68 -18.28 -1.43
C LEU A 200 24.16 -19.05 -2.64
N ASP A 201 24.19 -20.38 -2.58
CA ASP A 201 23.69 -21.27 -3.63
C ASP A 201 22.18 -21.09 -3.81
N SER A 202 21.41 -21.16 -2.71
CA SER A 202 19.96 -20.92 -2.74
C SER A 202 19.61 -19.56 -3.35
N SER A 203 20.43 -18.54 -3.07
CA SER A 203 20.27 -17.20 -3.65
C SER A 203 20.58 -17.16 -5.14
N ALA A 204 21.62 -17.88 -5.58
CA ALA A 204 22.01 -17.98 -6.98
C ALA A 204 20.98 -18.79 -7.80
N ASP A 205 20.46 -19.87 -7.23
CA ASP A 205 19.42 -20.71 -7.83
C ASP A 205 18.11 -19.93 -7.99
N LYS A 206 17.71 -19.18 -6.97
CA LYS A 206 16.54 -18.28 -7.05
C LYS A 206 16.66 -17.29 -8.22
N ILE A 207 17.85 -16.70 -8.43
CA ILE A 207 18.10 -15.82 -9.59
C ILE A 207 18.08 -16.63 -10.90
N GLY A 208 18.67 -17.83 -10.91
CA GLY A 208 18.71 -18.72 -12.06
C GLY A 208 17.32 -19.10 -12.56
N SER A 209 16.44 -19.56 -11.66
CA SER A 209 15.06 -19.92 -11.98
C SER A 209 14.26 -18.73 -12.53
N PHE A 210 14.48 -17.53 -11.97
CA PHE A 210 13.85 -16.31 -12.47
C PHE A 210 14.31 -15.95 -13.90
N LEU A 211 15.63 -15.97 -14.14
CA LEU A 211 16.20 -15.67 -15.46
C LEU A 211 15.78 -16.69 -16.54
N ALA A 212 15.53 -17.94 -16.15
CA ALA A 212 15.07 -18.98 -17.08
C ALA A 212 13.58 -18.85 -17.44
N SER A 213 12.76 -18.36 -16.50
CA SER A 213 11.29 -18.27 -16.64
C SER A 213 10.80 -16.93 -17.19
N THR A 214 11.58 -15.86 -17.04
CA THR A 214 11.11 -14.49 -17.29
C THR A 214 11.96 -13.79 -18.36
N LYS A 215 11.33 -13.01 -19.24
CA LYS A 215 12.01 -12.15 -20.23
C LYS A 215 12.33 -10.76 -19.66
N ASP A 216 13.20 -10.00 -20.33
CA ASP A 216 13.49 -8.63 -19.95
C ASP A 216 12.21 -7.77 -19.93
N LYS A 217 12.01 -7.05 -18.82
CA LYS A 217 10.95 -6.05 -18.70
C LYS A 217 11.39 -4.80 -19.46
N LEU A 218 10.62 -4.39 -20.46
CA LEU A 218 10.92 -3.19 -21.26
C LEU A 218 10.14 -1.98 -20.74
N GLY A 219 10.82 -0.84 -20.63
CA GLY A 219 10.18 0.44 -20.32
C GLY A 219 9.53 1.08 -21.54
N SER A 220 8.89 2.24 -21.34
CA SER A 220 8.27 3.05 -22.40
C SER A 220 9.24 3.44 -23.53
N SER A 221 10.54 3.54 -23.23
CA SER A 221 11.62 3.79 -24.20
C SER A 221 12.17 2.54 -24.88
N LYS A 222 11.51 1.38 -24.73
CA LYS A 222 11.95 0.05 -25.21
C LYS A 222 13.31 -0.40 -24.67
N LYS A 223 13.81 0.23 -23.60
CA LYS A 223 15.04 -0.17 -22.91
C LYS A 223 14.71 -1.12 -21.74
N PRO A 224 15.58 -2.09 -21.43
CA PRO A 224 15.41 -2.93 -20.24
C PRO A 224 15.32 -2.09 -18.98
N VAL A 225 14.27 -2.31 -18.20
CA VAL A 225 14.08 -1.74 -16.86
C VAL A 225 14.31 -2.82 -15.81
N LYS A 226 14.46 -2.38 -14.55
CA LYS A 226 14.74 -3.31 -13.46
C LYS A 226 13.50 -4.15 -13.14
N SER A 227 13.68 -5.45 -13.17
CA SER A 227 12.75 -6.46 -12.70
C SER A 227 13.02 -6.77 -11.23
N ASN A 228 12.07 -7.39 -10.53
CA ASN A 228 12.29 -7.94 -9.19
C ASN A 228 11.91 -9.41 -9.17
N ILE A 229 12.73 -10.23 -8.50
CA ILE A 229 12.60 -11.68 -8.54
C ILE A 229 11.38 -12.19 -7.76
N THR A 230 10.94 -11.46 -6.74
CA THR A 230 9.80 -11.88 -5.88
C THR A 230 8.49 -11.24 -6.34
N ASP A 231 8.55 -10.00 -6.82
CA ASP A 231 7.39 -9.28 -7.34
C ASP A 231 7.80 -8.52 -8.62
N ASN A 232 7.69 -9.20 -9.77
CA ASN A 232 8.15 -8.65 -11.05
C ASN A 232 7.28 -7.49 -11.57
N ASP A 233 6.06 -7.35 -11.05
CA ASP A 233 5.17 -6.26 -11.43
C ASP A 233 5.61 -4.96 -10.78
N SER A 234 6.14 -5.00 -9.55
CA SER A 234 6.68 -3.84 -8.84
C SER A 234 7.88 -3.17 -9.52
N ALA A 235 8.16 -1.92 -9.12
CA ALA A 235 9.32 -1.14 -9.57
C ALA A 235 10.13 -0.58 -8.40
N LYS A 236 11.39 -0.22 -8.69
CA LYS A 236 12.27 0.46 -7.74
C LYS A 236 12.05 1.97 -7.85
N MET A 237 11.62 2.61 -6.77
CA MET A 237 11.08 3.97 -6.79
C MET A 237 11.73 4.85 -5.73
N THR A 238 12.05 6.09 -6.08
CA THR A 238 12.59 7.07 -5.13
C THR A 238 11.45 7.84 -4.47
N THR A 239 11.44 7.84 -3.14
CA THR A 239 10.52 8.61 -2.28
C THR A 239 11.29 9.67 -1.50
N SER A 240 10.57 10.55 -0.81
CA SER A 240 11.18 11.52 0.12
C SER A 240 11.94 10.88 1.29
N LYS A 241 11.60 9.63 1.64
CA LYS A 241 12.22 8.85 2.73
C LYS A 241 13.26 7.83 2.23
N GLY A 242 13.60 7.86 0.93
CA GLY A 242 14.57 6.96 0.31
C GLY A 242 13.99 6.07 -0.79
N THR A 243 14.77 5.10 -1.26
CA THR A 243 14.34 4.19 -2.33
C THR A 243 13.63 2.95 -1.78
N ILE A 244 12.43 2.69 -2.30
CA ILE A 244 11.61 1.52 -2.02
C ILE A 244 11.47 0.64 -3.27
N GLN A 245 11.07 -0.62 -3.08
CA GLN A 245 10.45 -1.43 -4.13
C GLN A 245 8.94 -1.33 -3.91
N GLY A 246 8.17 -1.04 -4.96
CA GLY A 246 6.76 -0.74 -4.78
C GLY A 246 6.01 -0.36 -6.06
N TYR A 247 4.90 0.34 -5.85
CA TYR A 247 3.95 0.76 -6.86
C TYR A 247 3.60 2.24 -6.71
N ASN A 248 3.27 2.90 -7.82
CA ASN A 248 2.49 4.13 -7.80
C ASN A 248 1.02 3.74 -7.72
N GLY A 249 0.38 3.96 -6.58
CA GLY A 249 -1.07 3.89 -6.43
C GLY A 249 -1.67 5.21 -6.85
N ILE A 250 -2.52 5.18 -7.87
CA ILE A 250 -3.22 6.35 -8.38
C ILE A 250 -4.67 6.25 -7.95
N ALA A 251 -5.25 7.37 -7.54
CA ALA A 251 -6.66 7.48 -7.23
C ALA A 251 -7.25 8.68 -7.97
N ILE A 252 -8.48 8.53 -8.46
CA ILE A 252 -9.29 9.62 -8.98
C ILE A 252 -10.46 9.85 -8.03
N THR A 253 -10.64 11.08 -7.58
CA THR A 253 -11.64 11.46 -6.57
C THR A 253 -12.62 12.49 -7.11
N ASP A 254 -13.86 12.42 -6.62
CA ASP A 254 -14.90 13.43 -6.81
C ASP A 254 -14.78 14.58 -5.80
N ASP A 255 -15.16 15.80 -6.19
CA ASP A 255 -15.00 16.98 -5.35
C ASP A 255 -16.04 17.13 -4.22
N LYS A 256 -17.23 16.54 -4.36
CA LYS A 256 -18.34 16.80 -3.42
C LYS A 256 -18.09 16.22 -2.03
N HIS A 257 -17.74 14.94 -1.98
CA HIS A 257 -17.48 14.20 -0.73
C HIS A 257 -16.16 13.42 -0.76
N GLN A 258 -15.27 13.73 -1.71
CA GLN A 258 -13.96 13.09 -1.83
C GLN A 258 -14.04 11.57 -2.06
N ILE A 259 -15.14 11.12 -2.68
CA ILE A 259 -15.32 9.70 -3.02
C ILE A 259 -14.30 9.32 -4.09
N ILE A 260 -13.53 8.27 -3.83
CA ILE A 260 -12.64 7.67 -4.81
C ILE A 260 -13.51 6.96 -5.85
N LEU A 261 -13.43 7.37 -7.10
CA LEU A 261 -14.19 6.79 -8.22
C LEU A 261 -13.40 5.72 -8.96
N HIS A 262 -12.07 5.83 -8.95
CA HIS A 262 -11.20 4.84 -9.56
C HIS A 262 -9.87 4.81 -8.82
N SER A 263 -9.31 3.61 -8.62
CA SER A 263 -7.99 3.44 -8.05
C SER A 263 -7.27 2.26 -8.69
N GLN A 264 -5.98 2.42 -8.97
CA GLN A 264 -5.16 1.34 -9.53
C GLN A 264 -3.69 1.53 -9.17
N VAL A 265 -2.92 0.45 -9.18
CA VAL A 265 -1.49 0.45 -8.88
C VAL A 265 -0.65 0.12 -10.11
N TRP A 266 0.46 0.83 -10.31
CA TRP A 266 1.41 0.59 -11.39
C TRP A 266 2.83 0.47 -10.86
N GLY A 267 3.51 -0.62 -11.24
CA GLY A 267 4.94 -0.77 -10.97
C GLY A 267 5.77 -0.07 -12.03
N SER A 268 5.66 1.26 -12.05
CA SER A 268 6.49 2.15 -12.87
C SER A 268 6.83 3.41 -12.10
N VAL A 269 8.03 3.96 -12.34
CA VAL A 269 8.53 5.16 -11.65
C VAL A 269 7.79 6.42 -12.09
N GLY A 270 7.44 6.52 -13.37
CA GLY A 270 6.79 7.71 -13.93
C GLY A 270 5.28 7.65 -13.81
N GLU A 271 4.65 8.70 -13.28
CA GLU A 271 3.19 8.83 -13.15
C GLU A 271 2.55 9.25 -14.48
N GLN A 272 3.28 9.95 -15.35
CA GLN A 272 2.79 10.44 -16.65
C GLN A 272 2.06 9.37 -17.47
N GLN A 273 2.61 8.15 -17.53
CA GLN A 273 2.03 7.05 -18.33
C GLN A 273 0.76 6.44 -17.73
N THR A 274 0.41 6.77 -16.48
CA THR A 274 -0.75 6.21 -15.77
C THR A 274 -2.02 7.04 -15.98
N LEU A 275 -1.90 8.32 -16.34
CA LEU A 275 -3.04 9.23 -16.50
C LEU A 275 -4.04 8.75 -17.54
N LYS A 276 -3.59 8.46 -18.76
CA LYS A 276 -4.49 8.05 -19.85
C LYS A 276 -5.26 6.77 -19.50
N PRO A 277 -4.62 5.67 -19.06
CA PRO A 277 -5.33 4.50 -18.57
C PRO A 277 -6.34 4.80 -17.46
N ALA A 278 -5.96 5.60 -16.45
CA ALA A 278 -6.83 5.90 -15.32
C ALA A 278 -8.07 6.72 -15.74
N VAL A 279 -7.92 7.68 -16.66
CA VAL A 279 -9.05 8.48 -17.19
C VAL A 279 -9.99 7.62 -18.03
N LEU A 280 -9.47 6.67 -18.81
CA LEU A 280 -10.29 5.74 -19.58
C LEU A 280 -11.06 4.78 -18.66
N ALA A 281 -10.40 4.24 -17.64
CA ALA A 281 -11.04 3.38 -16.65
C ALA A 281 -12.09 4.13 -15.82
N LEU A 282 -11.84 5.39 -15.46
CA LEU A 282 -12.85 6.26 -14.86
C LEU A 282 -14.07 6.41 -15.75
N LYS A 283 -13.87 6.64 -17.06
CA LYS A 283 -14.98 6.78 -18.00
C LYS A 283 -15.82 5.50 -18.02
N GLU A 284 -15.19 4.34 -18.14
CA GLU A 284 -15.87 3.04 -18.08
C GLU A 284 -16.64 2.87 -16.75
N GLN A 285 -16.05 3.29 -15.65
CA GLN A 285 -16.69 3.21 -14.34
C GLN A 285 -17.90 4.13 -14.23
N LEU A 286 -17.81 5.36 -14.74
CA LEU A 286 -18.92 6.31 -14.76
C LEU A 286 -20.08 5.84 -15.67
N GLU A 287 -19.78 5.11 -16.74
CA GLU A 287 -20.80 4.50 -17.62
C GLU A 287 -21.62 3.41 -16.91
N LYS A 288 -21.08 2.81 -15.85
CA LYS A 288 -21.78 1.81 -15.01
C LYS A 288 -22.68 2.45 -13.94
N LEU A 289 -22.54 3.75 -13.67
CA LEU A 289 -23.31 4.43 -12.63
C LEU A 289 -24.68 4.88 -13.16
N PRO A 290 -25.75 4.80 -12.34
CA PRO A 290 -27.11 5.09 -12.78
C PRO A 290 -27.33 6.56 -13.17
N ASN A 291 -26.67 7.50 -12.51
CA ASN A 291 -26.82 8.93 -12.77
C ASN A 291 -25.71 9.46 -13.69
N SER A 292 -26.09 10.42 -14.53
CA SER A 292 -25.17 11.15 -15.40
C SER A 292 -25.21 12.65 -15.12
N SER A 293 -24.08 13.32 -15.32
CA SER A 293 -24.02 14.78 -15.27
C SER A 293 -24.26 15.37 -16.65
N LYS A 294 -25.12 16.40 -16.72
CA LYS A 294 -25.33 17.20 -17.95
C LYS A 294 -24.32 18.35 -18.08
N ARG A 295 -23.50 18.59 -17.05
CA ARG A 295 -22.51 19.68 -17.02
C ARG A 295 -21.15 19.16 -17.46
N THR A 296 -20.36 20.03 -18.09
CA THR A 296 -18.94 19.74 -18.34
C THR A 296 -18.23 19.60 -16.99
N THR A 297 -17.74 18.39 -16.71
CA THR A 297 -16.98 18.08 -15.51
C THR A 297 -15.54 18.57 -15.68
N LYS A 298 -14.99 19.21 -14.65
CA LYS A 298 -13.58 19.60 -14.61
C LYS A 298 -12.71 18.39 -14.30
N PHE A 299 -11.50 18.35 -14.84
CA PHE A 299 -10.51 17.34 -14.49
C PHE A 299 -9.20 18.01 -14.11
N THR A 300 -8.59 17.64 -12.99
CA THR A 300 -7.31 18.21 -12.57
C THR A 300 -6.30 17.15 -12.16
N ALA A 301 -5.04 17.42 -12.47
CA ALA A 301 -3.91 16.58 -12.13
C ALA A 301 -2.72 17.43 -11.67
N ASP A 302 -1.88 16.84 -10.82
CA ASP A 302 -0.63 17.46 -10.40
C ASP A 302 0.39 17.59 -11.57
N SER A 303 1.51 18.25 -11.29
CA SER A 303 2.59 18.43 -12.27
C SER A 303 3.35 17.15 -12.61
N GLY A 304 3.27 16.11 -11.77
CA GLY A 304 3.84 14.79 -12.03
C GLY A 304 3.21 14.10 -13.24
N PHE A 305 1.94 14.42 -13.54
CA PHE A 305 1.25 13.94 -14.73
C PHE A 305 1.48 14.79 -16.00
N HIS A 306 2.19 15.92 -15.91
CA HIS A 306 2.38 16.82 -17.06
C HIS A 306 3.30 16.19 -18.14
N SER A 307 2.77 15.96 -19.35
CA SER A 307 3.54 15.58 -20.54
C SER A 307 2.83 16.03 -21.82
N LYS A 308 3.56 16.24 -22.93
CA LYS A 308 2.95 16.60 -24.23
C LYS A 308 1.88 15.60 -24.67
N THR A 309 2.14 14.30 -24.45
CA THR A 309 1.21 13.22 -24.77
C THR A 309 -0.06 13.31 -23.93
N ASN A 310 0.05 13.60 -22.64
CA ASN A 310 -1.11 13.74 -21.75
C ASN A 310 -1.91 15.00 -22.05
N LEU A 311 -1.25 16.12 -22.35
CA LEU A 311 -1.93 17.36 -22.73
C LEU A 311 -2.75 17.17 -24.02
N LYS A 312 -2.18 16.52 -25.04
CA LYS A 312 -2.91 16.17 -26.26
C LYS A 312 -4.10 15.26 -25.97
N PHE A 313 -3.89 14.19 -25.21
CA PHE A 313 -4.96 13.28 -24.83
C PHE A 313 -6.10 14.00 -24.08
N LEU A 314 -5.78 14.81 -23.07
CA LEU A 314 -6.78 15.54 -22.30
C LEU A 314 -7.54 16.57 -23.13
N SER A 315 -6.89 17.21 -24.11
CA SER A 315 -7.57 18.13 -25.04
C SER A 315 -8.61 17.45 -25.94
N GLU A 316 -8.54 16.13 -26.07
CA GLU A 316 -9.50 15.30 -26.83
C GLU A 316 -10.59 14.70 -25.92
N THR A 317 -10.51 14.89 -24.60
CA THR A 317 -11.52 14.39 -23.65
C THR A 317 -12.71 15.36 -23.50
N PRO A 318 -13.89 14.89 -23.07
CA PRO A 318 -15.03 15.78 -22.81
C PRO A 318 -14.89 16.63 -21.53
N TYR A 319 -13.78 16.53 -20.82
CA TYR A 319 -13.54 17.21 -19.55
C TYR A 319 -12.87 18.58 -19.75
N ASP A 320 -13.21 19.54 -18.89
CA ASP A 320 -12.50 20.81 -18.78
C ASP A 320 -11.23 20.61 -17.94
N CYS A 321 -10.08 20.45 -18.60
CA CYS A 321 -8.87 19.88 -18.00
C CYS A 321 -7.83 20.92 -17.53
N TYR A 322 -7.31 20.75 -16.32
CA TYR A 322 -6.33 21.61 -15.68
C TYR A 322 -5.12 20.79 -15.17
N ILE A 323 -3.97 20.90 -15.84
CA ILE A 323 -2.71 20.31 -15.38
C ILE A 323 -1.71 21.40 -15.03
N ALA A 324 -1.05 21.24 -13.88
CA ALA A 324 0.01 22.14 -13.46
C ALA A 324 1.22 22.07 -14.40
N ASP A 325 1.64 23.24 -14.89
CA ASP A 325 2.82 23.39 -15.72
C ASP A 325 4.13 23.24 -14.92
N THR A 326 4.96 22.28 -15.31
CA THR A 326 6.28 22.05 -14.68
C THR A 326 7.26 23.20 -14.91
N GLY A 327 7.08 23.98 -15.97
CA GLY A 327 7.90 25.16 -16.30
C GLY A 327 7.38 26.47 -15.74
N PHE A 328 6.29 26.48 -14.96
CA PHE A 328 5.59 27.72 -14.60
C PHE A 328 6.50 28.71 -13.89
N ARG A 329 7.32 28.24 -12.94
CA ARG A 329 8.25 29.09 -12.19
C ARG A 329 9.30 29.75 -13.06
N SER A 330 9.86 29.03 -14.05
CA SER A 330 10.83 29.62 -14.98
C SER A 330 10.20 30.62 -15.94
N ARG A 331 8.91 30.45 -16.27
CA ARG A 331 8.18 31.30 -17.21
C ARG A 331 7.56 32.53 -16.56
N ASN A 332 7.24 32.46 -15.27
CA ASN A 332 6.54 33.52 -14.57
C ASN A 332 7.56 34.52 -13.95
N PRO A 333 7.54 35.80 -14.39
CA PRO A 333 8.45 36.83 -13.89
C PRO A 333 8.45 37.00 -12.36
N LEU A 334 7.31 36.73 -11.70
CA LEU A 334 7.18 36.83 -10.24
C LEU A 334 8.11 35.87 -9.48
N PHE A 335 8.56 34.78 -10.12
CA PHE A 335 9.42 33.77 -9.49
C PHE A 335 10.90 33.90 -9.84
N GLN A 336 11.30 34.89 -10.66
CA GLN A 336 12.71 35.09 -11.06
C GLN A 336 13.65 35.27 -9.85
N ASN A 337 13.17 35.96 -8.81
CA ASN A 337 13.92 36.23 -7.60
C ASN A 337 13.46 35.38 -6.39
N SER A 338 12.58 34.38 -6.59
CA SER A 338 12.07 33.59 -5.47
C SER A 338 13.09 32.53 -5.04
N GLU A 339 13.36 32.46 -3.74
CA GLU A 339 14.22 31.42 -3.20
C GLU A 339 13.48 30.09 -3.06
N THR A 340 14.10 28.97 -3.47
CA THR A 340 13.46 27.66 -3.33
C THR A 340 13.55 27.17 -1.89
N TYR A 341 12.60 26.30 -1.50
CA TYR A 341 12.67 25.58 -0.21
C TYR A 341 14.00 24.84 -0.02
N GLN A 342 14.60 24.31 -1.08
CA GLN A 342 15.90 23.66 -0.99
C GLN A 342 17.03 24.66 -0.75
N THR A 343 16.97 25.84 -1.38
CA THR A 343 17.91 26.95 -1.15
C THR A 343 17.82 27.42 0.32
N GLU A 344 16.60 27.58 0.82
CA GLU A 344 16.31 27.92 2.22
C GLU A 344 16.75 26.82 3.19
N GLN A 345 16.50 25.54 2.89
CA GLN A 345 16.98 24.42 3.69
C GLN A 345 18.51 24.32 3.68
N ALA A 346 19.16 24.56 2.53
CA ALA A 346 20.62 24.60 2.44
C ALA A 346 21.19 25.76 3.28
N LYS A 347 20.56 26.95 3.24
CA LYS A 347 20.89 28.08 4.12
C LYS A 347 20.71 27.72 5.59
N LYS A 348 19.60 27.07 5.96
CA LYS A 348 19.32 26.59 7.33
C LYS A 348 20.34 25.54 7.79
N ARG A 349 20.70 24.58 6.93
CA ARG A 349 21.75 23.58 7.22
C ARG A 349 23.11 24.23 7.41
N LYS A 350 23.48 25.20 6.55
CA LYS A 350 24.73 25.97 6.66
C LYS A 350 24.75 26.88 7.89
N LYS A 351 23.60 27.39 8.34
CA LYS A 351 23.46 28.15 9.60
C LYS A 351 23.61 27.22 10.81
N ARG A 352 22.99 26.03 10.78
CA ARG A 352 23.12 24.99 11.81
C ARG A 352 24.53 24.40 11.91
N SER A 353 25.28 24.28 10.82
CA SER A 353 26.66 23.79 10.87
C SER A 353 27.64 24.80 11.49
N LYS A 354 27.27 26.09 11.54
CA LYS A 354 28.06 27.17 12.17
C LYS A 354 27.81 27.28 13.67
N THR A 355 26.65 26.85 14.15
CA THR A 355 26.37 26.68 15.58
C THR A 355 26.81 25.29 16.00
N GLY A 356 27.90 25.18 16.76
CA GLY A 356 28.37 23.88 17.29
C GLY A 356 27.23 23.12 17.99
N LYS A 357 27.31 21.78 18.00
CA LYS A 357 26.35 20.95 18.74
C LYS A 357 26.33 21.42 20.21
N THR A 358 25.18 21.85 20.71
CA THR A 358 24.95 21.96 22.15
C THR A 358 24.98 20.55 22.72
N CYS A 359 26.15 20.16 23.24
CA CYS A 359 26.30 18.97 24.06
C CYS A 359 25.82 19.33 25.46
N TYR A 360 24.69 18.77 25.87
CA TYR A 360 24.26 18.81 27.27
C TYR A 360 25.14 17.81 28.05
N SER A 361 25.83 18.26 29.09
CA SER A 361 26.57 17.37 29.98
C SER A 361 25.61 16.55 30.83
N ILE A 362 26.03 15.35 31.25
CA ILE A 362 25.26 14.50 32.17
C ILE A 362 24.86 15.24 33.46
N SER A 363 25.70 16.16 33.93
CA SER A 363 25.42 17.02 35.10
C SER A 363 24.21 17.94 34.93
N MET A 364 23.73 18.21 33.71
CA MET A 364 22.50 18.99 33.48
C MET A 364 21.22 18.19 33.77
N PHE A 365 21.33 16.88 33.99
CA PHE A 365 20.20 15.98 34.26
C PHE A 365 20.25 15.34 35.65
N GLU A 366 21.25 15.69 36.46
CA GLU A 366 21.30 15.28 37.86
C GLU A 366 20.39 16.21 38.67
N SER A 367 19.17 15.75 38.93
CA SER A 367 18.32 16.39 39.94
C SER A 367 19.03 16.29 41.28
N THR A 368 19.35 17.43 41.90
CA THR A 368 19.80 17.47 43.28
C THR A 368 18.75 16.77 44.14
N LYS A 369 19.07 15.57 44.64
CA LYS A 369 18.31 14.94 45.72
C LYS A 369 18.50 15.82 46.95
N THR A 370 17.66 16.83 47.08
CA THR A 370 17.48 17.56 48.33
C THR A 370 16.81 16.57 49.28
N THR A 371 17.53 16.23 50.33
CA THR A 371 17.09 15.35 51.42
C THR A 371 16.30 16.16 52.44
#